data_AF-A0A959BHQ9-F1
#
_entry.id   AF-A0A959BHQ9-F1
#
_cell.length_a   1.000
_cell.length_b   1.000
_cell.length_c   1.000
_cell.angle_alpha   90.00
_cell.angle_beta   90.00
_cell.angle_gamma   90.00
#
_symmetry.space_group_name_H-M   'P 1'
#
loop_
_entity.id
_entity.type
_entity.pdbx_description
1 polymer ?
#
loop_
_entity_poly.entity_id
_entity_poly.type
_entity_poly.pdbx_seq_one_letter_code
_entity_poly.pdbx_strand_id
1 'polypeptide(L)' 'FAYQALQSEDKIGTMLPCNIIIHQIAEGEVEVAAVDPTASMSAVENKDLGNIANNVRSRLQEMVEGL' A
#
# COMPACT_ATOMS: atom_id res chain seq x y z
N PHE A 1 -6.49 5.19 -7.37
CA PHE A 1 -5.68 3.96 -7.44
C PHE A 1 -6.52 2.70 -7.34
N ALA A 2 -7.34 2.46 -6.31
CA ALA A 2 -8.14 1.22 -6.20
C ALA A 2 -9.01 0.91 -7.45
N TYR A 3 -9.80 1.89 -7.91
CA TYR A 3 -10.62 1.72 -9.13
C TYR A 3 -9.78 1.51 -10.41
N GLN A 4 -8.60 2.12 -10.50
CA GLN A 4 -7.68 1.91 -11.63
C GLN A 4 -7.08 0.52 -11.59
N ALA A 5 -6.68 0.05 -10.40
CA ALA A 5 -6.16 -1.30 -10.20
C ALA A 5 -7.20 -2.35 -10.60
N LEU A 6 -8.46 -2.18 -10.17
CA LEU A 6 -9.57 -3.08 -10.53
C LEU A 6 -9.88 -3.12 -12.03
N GLN A 7 -9.60 -2.03 -12.76
CA GLN A 7 -9.71 -2.03 -14.23
C GLN A 7 -8.56 -2.78 -14.91
N SER A 8 -7.37 -2.81 -14.29
CA SER A 8 -6.21 -3.54 -14.80
C SER A 8 -6.24 -5.03 -14.44
N GLU A 9 -6.75 -5.38 -13.27
CA GLU A 9 -6.92 -6.75 -12.79
C GLU A 9 -8.16 -6.83 -11.90
N ASP A 10 -9.16 -7.62 -12.31
CA ASP A 10 -10.43 -7.72 -11.60
C ASP A 10 -10.28 -8.36 -10.21
N LYS A 11 -9.35 -9.31 -10.05
CA LYS A 11 -9.12 -10.03 -8.79
C LYS A 11 -8.18 -9.29 -7.83
N ILE A 12 -7.64 -8.13 -8.21
CA ILE A 12 -6.72 -7.35 -7.35
C ILE A 12 -7.38 -6.90 -6.05
N GLY A 13 -8.72 -6.87 -6.01
CA GLY A 13 -9.50 -6.60 -4.81
C GLY A 13 -9.12 -7.48 -3.61
N THR A 14 -8.55 -8.67 -3.83
CA THR A 14 -8.02 -9.55 -2.78
C THR A 14 -6.80 -8.99 -2.04
N MET A 15 -6.07 -8.06 -2.67
CA MET A 15 -4.89 -7.38 -2.13
C MET A 15 -5.20 -5.95 -1.66
N LEU A 16 -6.47 -5.52 -1.73
CA LEU A 16 -6.95 -4.25 -1.25
C LEU A 16 -7.69 -4.47 0.08
N PRO A 17 -7.69 -3.49 1.01
CA PRO A 17 -7.08 -2.15 0.93
C PRO A 17 -5.60 -2.12 1.32
N CYS A 18 -4.95 -0.96 1.18
CA CYS A 18 -3.62 -0.75 1.74
C CYS A 18 -3.73 -0.57 3.26
N ASN A 19 -3.32 -1.59 4.02
CA ASN A 19 -3.40 -1.60 5.46
C ASN A 19 -2.30 -0.73 6.12
N ILE A 20 -2.65 -0.10 7.23
CA ILE A 20 -1.75 0.69 8.08
C ILE A 20 -1.96 0.23 9.52
N ILE A 21 -0.86 0.06 10.25
CA ILE A 21 -0.84 -0.31 11.66
C ILE A 21 -0.29 0.88 12.45
N ILE A 22 -0.97 1.23 13.54
CA ILE A 22 -0.53 2.23 14.50
C ILE A 22 -0.41 1.52 15.84
N HIS A 23 0.77 1.54 16.43
CA HIS A 23 1.07 0.80 17.64
C HIS A 23 1.89 1.64 18.61
N GLN A 24 1.43 1.75 19.86
CA GLN A 24 2.21 2.36 20.93
C GLN A 24 3.24 1.34 21.45
N ILE A 25 4.53 1.61 21.24
CA ILE A 25 5.62 0.71 21.65
C ILE A 25 6.21 1.07 23.02
N ALA A 26 6.05 2.31 23.46
CA ALA A 26 6.39 2.80 24.80
C ALA A 26 5.53 4.01 25.17
N GLU A 27 5.65 4.50 26.41
CA GLU A 27 4.94 5.71 26.84
C GLU A 27 5.37 6.91 25.98
N GLY A 28 4.43 7.50 25.24
CA GLY A 28 4.71 8.62 24.32
C GLY A 28 5.35 8.23 22.99
N GLU A 29 5.67 6.96 22.74
CA GLU A 29 6.26 6.49 21.47
C GLU A 29 5.25 5.66 20.66
N VAL A 30 4.96 6.13 19.44
CA VAL A 30 4.03 5.49 18.51
C VAL A 30 4.79 5.09 17.24
N GLU A 31 4.69 3.82 16.89
CA GLU A 31 5.12 3.28 15.61
C GLU A 31 3.96 3.31 14.61
N VAL A 32 4.23 3.75 13.38
CA VAL A 32 3.30 3.69 12.26
C VAL A 32 3.93 2.87 11.14
N ALA A 33 3.27 1.77 10.77
CA ALA A 33 3.70 0.89 9.70
C ALA A 33 2.65 0.85 8.59
N ALA A 34 3.05 1.10 7.35
CA ALA A 34 2.18 0.99 6.17
C ALA A 34 2.57 -0.23 5.33
N VAL A 35 1.59 -0.91 4.74
CA VAL A 35 1.84 -2.01 3.82
C VAL A 35 2.57 -1.52 2.56
N ASP A 36 3.50 -2.31 2.04
CA ASP A 36 4.10 -2.04 0.73
C ASP A 36 3.21 -2.61 -0.39
N PRO A 37 2.57 -1.77 -1.20
CA PRO A 37 1.72 -2.23 -2.30
C PRO A 37 2.52 -2.92 -3.42
N THR A 38 3.80 -2.58 -3.61
CA THR A 38 4.64 -3.22 -4.63
C THR A 38 4.95 -4.67 -4.28
N ALA A 39 5.22 -4.93 -3.00
CA ALA A 39 5.39 -6.29 -2.49
C ALA A 39 4.06 -7.06 -2.52
N SER A 40 2.97 -6.44 -2.04
CA SER A 40 1.66 -7.11 -1.93
C SER A 40 1.07 -7.47 -3.29
N MET A 41 1.23 -6.62 -4.29
CA MET A 41 0.70 -6.84 -5.65
C MET A 41 1.64 -7.67 -6.54
N SER A 42 2.88 -7.95 -6.11
CA SER A 42 3.85 -8.73 -6.90
C SER A 42 3.36 -10.15 -7.22
N ALA A 43 2.55 -10.74 -6.33
CA ALA A 43 2.00 -12.08 -6.49
C ALA A 43 0.98 -12.22 -7.64
N VAL A 44 0.51 -11.10 -8.19
CA VAL A 44 -0.51 -11.07 -9.25
C VAL A 44 0.12 -11.09 -10.66
N GLU A 45 1.44 -10.91 -10.77
CA GLU A 45 2.23 -10.96 -12.03
C GLU A 45 1.70 -10.09 -13.18
N ASN A 46 0.90 -9.05 -12.88
CA ASN A 46 0.35 -8.14 -13.87
C ASN A 46 1.21 -6.87 -14.00
N LYS A 47 1.84 -6.67 -15.16
CA LYS A 47 2.76 -5.56 -15.43
C LYS A 47 2.08 -4.18 -15.35
N ASP A 48 0.78 -4.11 -15.64
CA ASP A 48 0.03 -2.85 -15.64
C ASP A 48 -0.18 -2.31 -14.21
N LEU A 49 -0.11 -3.20 -13.21
CA LEU A 49 -0.22 -2.82 -11.80
C LEU A 49 1.04 -2.16 -11.25
N GLY A 50 2.21 -2.36 -11.87
CA GLY A 50 3.49 -1.87 -11.35
C GLY A 50 3.51 -0.34 -11.17
N ASN A 51 3.02 0.39 -12.16
CA ASN A 51 2.93 1.85 -12.08
C ASN A 51 1.95 2.30 -10.98
N ILE A 52 0.81 1.62 -10.85
CA ILE A 52 -0.18 1.92 -9.83
C ILE A 52 0.41 1.69 -8.43
N ALA A 53 1.06 0.54 -8.23
CA ALA A 53 1.69 0.18 -6.96
C ALA A 53 2.80 1.17 -6.56
N ASN A 54 3.66 1.57 -7.49
CA ASN A 54 4.72 2.56 -7.24
C ASN A 54 4.15 3.93 -6.83
N ASN A 55 3.09 4.40 -7.49
CA ASN A 55 2.44 5.66 -7.14
C ASN A 55 1.79 5.61 -5.75
N VAL A 56 1.15 4.49 -5.39
CA VAL A 56 0.56 4.32 -4.05
C VAL A 56 1.66 4.25 -3.00
N ARG A 57 2.77 3.55 -3.28
CA ARG A 57 3.93 3.47 -2.39
C ARG A 57 4.51 4.85 -2.07
N SER A 58 4.75 5.69 -3.07
CA SER A 58 5.26 7.07 -2.86
C SER A 58 4.35 7.85 -1.90
N ARG A 59 3.04 7.77 -2.10
CA ARG A 59 2.06 8.48 -1.26
C ARG A 59 2.01 7.95 0.18
N LEU A 60 2.14 6.64 0.37
CA LEU A 60 2.22 6.06 1.71
C LEU A 60 3.52 6.44 2.41
N GLN A 61 4.64 6.50 1.68
CA GLN A 61 5.91 6.98 2.23
C GLN A 61 5.82 8.46 2.63
N GLU A 62 5.32 9.32 1.75
CA GLU A 62 5.08 10.75 2.05
C GLU A 62 4.17 10.93 3.27
N MET A 63 3.14 10.10 3.42
CA MET A 63 2.26 10.12 4.58
C MET A 63 3.01 9.76 5.87
N VAL A 64 3.83 8.71 5.86
CA VAL A 64 4.59 8.26 7.05
C VAL A 64 5.69 9.26 7.40
N GLU A 65 6.39 9.81 6.42
CA GLU A 65 7.46 10.81 6.62
C GLU A 65 6.92 12.17 7.10
N GLY A 66 5.64 12.45 6.89
CA GLY A 66 4.98 13.69 7.29
C GLY A 66 4.38 13.70 8.71
N LEU A 67 4.53 12.61 9.48
CA LEU A 67 4.06 12.48 10.87
C LEU A 67 5.11 12.97 11.87
#